data_AF-T1FVJ6-F1
#
_entry.id   AF-T1FVJ6-F1
#
_cell.length_a   1.000
_cell.length_b   1.000
_cell.length_c   1.000
_cell.angle_alpha   90.00
_cell.angle_beta   90.00
_cell.angle_gamma   90.00
#
_symmetry.space_group_name_H-M   'P 1'
#
loop_
_entity.id
_entity.type
_entity.pdbx_description
1 polymer ?
#
loop_
_entity_poly.entity_id
_entity_poly.type
_entity_poly.pdbx_seq_one_letter_code
_entity_poly.pdbx_strand_id
1 'polypeptide(L)'
;MIYSMKQLKHMCVPIFVLVILLSLLWRLLFAGGPKKNFIATDCYWNVSINSNKPGSSPVRNASTVGHCMQRCSQDPKCDGFDFSEESSDVKCWLGQVGGFETVYNRAHKVVHYDKVCGREKPKDEECSWMLTPNKHSLGSSVMGHILNKRDCLAECNSIWNCWGVDWNEHNPQKCWLASDYSLDISNSPGIDHYTKICGAGMTTPPTTTPFGLFIRSMTTVCRWKMYSNNFSPNGVLKPAYKNLKSCLDGCLDTQSCFSISWSEKSDECWFSTSEMFGAKQGFKHLKYVCKLIKSEFNMKAGLKS
;
A
#
# COMPACT_ATOMS: atom_id res chain seq x y z
N MET A 1 62.02 -43.11 34.76
CA MET A 1 60.90 -42.75 35.66
C MET A 1 59.60 -43.10 34.93
N ILE A 2 59.11 -44.32 35.14
CA ILE A 2 57.96 -44.89 34.42
C ILE A 2 56.77 -44.85 35.39
N TYR A 3 55.83 -43.94 35.19
CA TYR A 3 54.60 -43.92 35.97
C TYR A 3 53.66 -45.03 35.48
N SER A 4 53.30 -45.91 36.41
CA SER A 4 52.42 -47.06 36.23
C SER A 4 50.99 -46.62 35.87
N MET A 5 50.47 -47.07 34.72
CA MET A 5 49.14 -46.75 34.18
C MET A 5 47.96 -47.43 34.92
N LYS A 6 48.16 -48.04 36.09
CA LYS A 6 47.10 -48.81 36.79
C LYS A 6 46.11 -47.96 37.60
N GLN A 7 46.30 -46.65 37.73
CA GLN A 7 45.43 -45.78 38.55
C GLN A 7 44.42 -44.95 37.73
N LEU A 8 44.43 -45.02 36.39
CA LEU A 8 43.55 -44.18 35.55
C LEU A 8 42.12 -44.73 35.31
N LYS A 9 41.74 -45.87 35.89
CA LYS A 9 40.40 -46.46 35.66
C LYS A 9 39.29 -45.93 36.58
N HIS A 10 39.62 -45.24 37.67
CA HIS A 10 38.63 -44.73 38.63
C HIS A 10 38.29 -43.24 38.47
N MET A 11 38.92 -42.53 37.52
CA MET A 11 38.67 -41.09 37.31
C MET A 11 37.83 -40.74 36.07
N CYS A 12 37.51 -41.70 35.18
CA CYS A 12 36.74 -41.41 33.97
C CYS A 12 35.21 -41.35 34.17
N VAL A 13 34.67 -42.06 35.17
CA VAL A 13 33.23 -42.10 35.44
C VAL A 13 32.66 -40.76 35.94
N PRO A 14 33.29 -40.03 36.87
CA PRO A 14 32.72 -38.78 37.38
C PRO A 14 32.71 -37.65 36.33
N ILE A 15 33.69 -37.63 35.41
CA ILE A 15 33.78 -36.57 34.39
C ILE A 15 32.64 -36.72 33.37
N PHE A 16 32.33 -37.94 32.96
CA PHE A 16 31.27 -38.17 31.96
C PHE A 16 29.88 -37.79 32.50
N VAL A 17 29.62 -38.09 33.78
CA VAL A 17 28.37 -37.69 34.46
C VAL A 17 28.31 -36.16 34.61
N LEU A 18 29.43 -35.51 34.93
CA LEU A 18 29.49 -34.05 35.04
C LEU A 18 29.21 -33.36 33.70
N VAL A 19 29.75 -33.87 32.59
CA VAL A 19 29.51 -33.33 31.25
C VAL A 19 28.05 -33.47 30.83
N ILE A 20 27.42 -34.61 31.13
CA ILE A 20 26.00 -34.83 30.84
C ILE A 20 25.13 -33.88 31.68
N LEU A 21 25.42 -33.76 32.99
CA LEU A 21 24.70 -32.85 33.88
C LEU A 21 24.86 -31.40 33.45
N LEU A 22 26.07 -30.96 33.09
CA LEU A 22 26.32 -29.61 32.56
C LEU A 22 25.60 -29.37 31.23
N SER A 23 25.51 -30.37 30.34
CA SER A 23 24.78 -30.26 29.09
C SER A 23 23.26 -30.15 29.29
N LEU A 24 22.71 -30.86 30.27
CA LEU A 24 21.30 -30.79 30.66
C LEU A 24 20.99 -29.48 31.37
N LEU A 25 21.88 -29.02 32.26
CA LEU A 25 21.78 -27.72 32.90
C LEU A 25 21.84 -26.58 31.87
N TRP A 26 22.72 -26.69 30.87
CA TRP A 26 22.80 -25.73 29.77
C TRP A 26 21.49 -25.71 28.98
N ARG A 27 20.92 -26.88 28.66
CA ARG A 27 19.62 -26.93 27.97
C ARG A 27 18.50 -26.35 28.82
N LEU A 28 18.46 -26.60 30.13
CA LEU A 28 17.43 -26.04 31.01
C LEU A 28 17.58 -24.52 31.20
N LEU A 29 18.82 -24.02 31.27
CA LEU A 29 19.11 -22.59 31.47
C LEU A 29 19.04 -21.78 30.16
N PHE A 30 19.30 -22.39 29.00
CA PHE A 30 19.45 -21.65 27.74
C PHE A 30 18.53 -22.11 26.59
N ALA A 31 17.79 -23.22 26.70
CA ALA A 31 16.77 -23.59 25.68
C ALA A 31 15.50 -22.72 25.77
N GLY A 32 15.39 -21.91 26.82
CA GLY A 32 14.33 -20.91 27.01
C GLY A 32 14.77 -19.48 26.70
N GLY A 33 15.79 -19.28 25.85
CA GLY A 33 16.09 -17.93 25.34
C GLY A 33 14.79 -17.28 24.88
N PRO A 34 14.52 -16.00 25.25
CA PRO A 34 13.22 -15.39 25.04
C PRO A 34 12.85 -15.64 23.60
N LYS A 35 11.79 -16.42 23.37
CA LYS A 35 11.14 -16.44 22.07
C LYS A 35 10.94 -14.97 21.81
N LYS A 36 11.65 -14.42 20.82
CA LYS A 36 11.32 -13.11 20.30
C LYS A 36 9.90 -13.31 19.83
N ASN A 37 8.94 -13.01 20.70
CA ASN A 37 7.63 -12.62 20.31
C ASN A 37 7.95 -11.49 19.37
N PHE A 38 7.99 -11.80 18.07
CA PHE A 38 7.73 -10.81 17.06
C PHE A 38 6.37 -10.29 17.47
N ILE A 39 6.38 -9.26 18.32
CA ILE A 39 5.24 -8.41 18.57
C ILE A 39 4.80 -8.10 17.15
N ALA A 40 3.59 -8.54 16.81
CA ALA A 40 3.04 -8.39 15.48
C ALA A 40 3.32 -6.94 15.08
N THR A 41 4.30 -6.78 14.19
CA THR A 41 4.77 -5.48 13.73
C THR A 41 3.56 -4.73 13.24
N ASP A 42 3.40 -3.46 13.62
CA ASP A 42 2.30 -2.62 13.17
C ASP A 42 2.05 -2.84 11.68
N CYS A 43 0.95 -3.53 11.38
CA CYS A 43 0.55 -3.77 10.00
C CYS A 43 -0.33 -2.60 9.55
N TYR A 44 -0.26 -2.28 8.27
CA TYR A 44 -1.16 -1.33 7.63
C TYR A 44 -1.82 -1.96 6.40
N TRP A 45 -2.86 -1.32 5.87
CA TRP A 45 -3.69 -1.88 4.80
C TRP A 45 -3.56 -1.09 3.49
N ASN A 46 -3.16 -1.74 2.40
CA ASN A 46 -3.30 -1.17 1.05
C ASN A 46 -4.68 -1.47 0.50
N VAL A 47 -5.37 -0.43 0.01
CA VAL A 47 -6.71 -0.61 -0.52
C VAL A 47 -6.70 -0.51 -2.04
N SER A 48 -7.18 -1.55 -2.70
CA SER A 48 -7.39 -1.60 -4.15
C SER A 48 -8.88 -1.71 -4.43
N ILE A 49 -9.44 -0.65 -4.99
CA ILE A 49 -10.86 -0.52 -5.32
C ILE A 49 -11.21 -1.32 -6.59
N ASN A 50 -12.45 -1.80 -6.68
CA ASN A 50 -12.99 -2.56 -7.81
C ASN A 50 -12.08 -3.74 -8.22
N SER A 51 -11.48 -4.36 -7.21
CA SER A 51 -10.42 -5.34 -7.35
C SER A 51 -10.68 -6.47 -6.37
N ASN A 52 -10.35 -7.70 -6.78
CA ASN A 52 -10.30 -8.83 -5.87
C ASN A 52 -9.04 -9.67 -6.12
N LYS A 53 -8.63 -10.42 -5.10
CA LYS A 53 -7.57 -11.41 -5.22
C LYS A 53 -8.15 -12.81 -5.52
N PRO A 54 -7.72 -13.49 -6.60
CA PRO A 54 -8.15 -14.85 -6.86
C PRO A 54 -7.71 -15.83 -5.75
N GLY A 55 -8.55 -16.82 -5.45
CA GLY A 55 -8.24 -17.86 -4.46
C GLY A 55 -8.52 -17.49 -3.00
N SER A 56 -9.09 -16.31 -2.73
CA SER A 56 -9.53 -15.92 -1.39
C SER A 56 -10.63 -16.85 -0.85
N SER A 57 -10.56 -17.21 0.42
CA SER A 57 -11.50 -18.13 1.08
C SER A 57 -12.59 -17.35 1.85
N PRO A 58 -13.88 -17.72 1.72
CA PRO A 58 -14.97 -16.98 2.35
C PRO A 58 -14.92 -17.08 3.88
N VAL A 59 -15.13 -15.96 4.57
CA VAL A 59 -15.30 -15.90 6.02
C VAL A 59 -16.74 -15.62 6.37
N ARG A 60 -17.44 -16.68 6.74
CA ARG A 60 -18.80 -16.58 7.28
C ARG A 60 -18.76 -15.80 8.60
N ASN A 61 -19.73 -14.91 8.81
CA ASN A 61 -19.86 -14.01 9.98
C ASN A 61 -18.91 -12.80 10.03
N ALA A 62 -18.18 -12.50 8.95
CA ALA A 62 -17.51 -11.21 8.78
C ALA A 62 -18.32 -10.35 7.79
N SER A 63 -19.27 -9.57 8.31
CA SER A 63 -20.18 -8.73 7.52
C SER A 63 -19.75 -7.26 7.43
N THR A 64 -18.64 -6.89 8.06
CA THR A 64 -18.08 -5.54 8.07
C THR A 64 -16.60 -5.58 7.73
N VAL A 65 -16.07 -4.47 7.19
CA VAL A 65 -14.64 -4.30 6.92
C VAL A 65 -13.82 -4.54 8.20
N GLY A 66 -14.26 -3.96 9.33
CA GLY A 66 -13.59 -4.14 10.63
C GLY A 66 -13.50 -5.61 11.07
N HIS A 67 -14.57 -6.39 10.88
CA HIS A 67 -14.52 -7.83 11.17
C HIS A 67 -13.57 -8.58 10.22
N CYS A 68 -13.51 -8.23 8.93
CA CYS A 68 -12.53 -8.81 8.01
C CYS A 68 -11.09 -8.48 8.39
N MET A 69 -10.82 -7.21 8.67
CA MET A 69 -9.50 -6.75 9.12
C MET A 69 -9.08 -7.51 10.38
N GLN A 70 -9.98 -7.63 11.37
CA GLN A 70 -9.69 -8.37 12.60
C GLN A 70 -9.36 -9.84 12.32
N ARG A 71 -10.18 -10.52 11.51
CA ARG A 71 -9.96 -11.93 11.15
C ARG A 71 -8.65 -12.13 10.41
N CYS A 72 -8.34 -11.29 9.45
CA CYS A 72 -7.08 -11.32 8.72
C CYS A 72 -5.88 -10.96 9.62
N SER A 73 -6.07 -10.09 10.62
CA SER A 73 -5.01 -9.72 11.57
C SER A 73 -4.65 -10.89 12.49
N GLN A 74 -5.65 -11.69 12.88
CA GLN A 74 -5.50 -12.88 13.72
C GLN A 74 -4.91 -14.08 12.98
N ASP A 75 -5.09 -14.18 11.66
CA ASP A 75 -4.51 -15.24 10.84
C ASP A 75 -3.09 -14.86 10.38
N PRO A 76 -2.04 -15.57 10.85
CA PRO A 76 -0.66 -15.30 10.44
C PRO A 76 -0.38 -15.61 8.96
N LYS A 77 -1.27 -16.37 8.29
CA LYS A 77 -1.18 -16.64 6.85
C LYS A 77 -1.94 -15.64 6.00
N CYS A 78 -2.74 -14.76 6.60
CA CYS A 78 -3.53 -13.80 5.84
C CYS A 78 -2.65 -12.65 5.34
N ASP A 79 -2.63 -12.44 4.03
CA ASP A 79 -1.92 -11.34 3.38
C ASP A 79 -2.84 -10.26 2.82
N GLY A 80 -4.15 -10.45 2.95
CA GLY A 80 -5.14 -9.48 2.56
C GLY A 80 -6.55 -10.05 2.57
N PHE A 81 -7.54 -9.24 2.24
CA PHE A 81 -8.92 -9.70 2.10
C PHE A 81 -9.69 -8.93 1.04
N ASP A 82 -10.69 -9.57 0.46
CA ASP A 82 -11.68 -8.97 -0.41
C ASP A 82 -12.95 -8.68 0.39
N PHE A 83 -13.54 -7.51 0.21
CA PHE A 83 -14.80 -7.13 0.84
C PHE A 83 -15.81 -6.65 -0.20
N SER A 84 -17.06 -7.12 -0.10
CA SER A 84 -18.16 -6.68 -0.95
C SER A 84 -19.41 -6.40 -0.12
N GLU A 85 -19.87 -5.14 -0.12
CA GLU A 85 -21.09 -4.77 0.59
C GLU A 85 -22.36 -5.37 -0.02
N GLU A 86 -22.33 -5.68 -1.33
CA GLU A 86 -23.48 -6.16 -2.10
C GLU A 86 -23.69 -7.67 -2.06
N SER A 87 -22.70 -8.43 -1.62
CA SER A 87 -22.83 -9.89 -1.52
C SER A 87 -23.83 -10.26 -0.42
N SER A 88 -24.85 -11.06 -0.77
CA SER A 88 -25.91 -11.50 0.15
C SER A 88 -25.43 -12.53 1.17
N ASP A 89 -24.49 -13.38 0.77
CA ASP A 89 -24.18 -14.60 1.51
C ASP A 89 -22.91 -14.45 2.35
N VAL A 90 -21.85 -13.92 1.73
CA VAL A 90 -20.54 -13.73 2.35
C VAL A 90 -20.01 -12.39 1.90
N LYS A 91 -19.69 -11.49 2.83
CA LYS A 91 -19.14 -10.17 2.45
C LYS A 91 -17.62 -10.12 2.46
N CYS A 92 -16.96 -11.18 2.93
CA CYS A 92 -15.55 -11.19 3.28
C CYS A 92 -14.85 -12.44 2.78
N TRP A 93 -13.70 -12.29 2.12
CA TRP A 93 -12.86 -13.40 1.71
C TRP A 93 -11.40 -13.12 2.06
N LEU A 94 -10.73 -14.03 2.77
CA LEU A 94 -9.32 -13.85 3.15
C LEU A 94 -8.40 -14.47 2.11
N GLY A 95 -7.43 -13.68 1.65
CA GLY A 95 -6.29 -14.14 0.86
C GLY A 95 -5.19 -14.68 1.76
N GLN A 96 -4.44 -15.68 1.27
CA GLN A 96 -3.31 -16.26 1.98
C GLN A 96 -1.98 -16.02 1.26
N VAL A 97 -0.91 -15.88 2.05
CA VAL A 97 0.48 -15.75 1.57
C VAL A 97 0.83 -16.94 0.67
N GLY A 98 1.34 -16.67 -0.53
CA GLY A 98 1.82 -17.68 -1.48
C GLY A 98 0.78 -18.17 -2.49
N GLY A 99 -0.45 -17.65 -2.45
CA GLY A 99 -1.46 -17.88 -3.48
C GLY A 99 -1.33 -16.87 -4.63
N PHE A 100 -0.52 -17.21 -5.63
CA PHE A 100 -0.33 -16.50 -6.92
C PHE A 100 0.19 -15.05 -6.86
N GLU A 101 0.94 -14.64 -7.89
CA GLU A 101 1.37 -13.26 -8.10
C GLU A 101 0.16 -12.31 -8.12
N THR A 102 0.41 -11.03 -7.79
CA THR A 102 -0.50 -9.88 -7.63
C THR A 102 -1.40 -9.55 -8.85
N VAL A 103 -2.10 -10.54 -9.39
CA VAL A 103 -3.08 -10.38 -10.46
C VAL A 103 -4.41 -10.11 -9.79
N TYR A 104 -4.72 -8.82 -9.62
CA TYR A 104 -6.04 -8.40 -9.21
C TYR A 104 -6.99 -8.54 -10.40
N ASN A 105 -8.09 -9.26 -10.19
CA ASN A 105 -9.17 -9.26 -11.15
C ASN A 105 -10.02 -8.01 -10.95
N ARG A 106 -10.49 -7.42 -12.05
CA ARG A 106 -11.49 -6.35 -11.97
C ARG A 106 -12.79 -6.96 -11.45
N ALA A 107 -13.15 -6.61 -10.23
CA ALA A 107 -14.38 -7.04 -9.60
C ALA A 107 -15.15 -5.80 -9.18
N HIS A 108 -16.18 -5.46 -9.97
CA HIS A 108 -17.02 -4.32 -9.68
C HIS A 108 -17.55 -4.41 -8.25
N LYS A 109 -17.37 -3.32 -7.48
CA LYS A 109 -17.89 -3.17 -6.11
C LYS A 109 -17.31 -4.18 -5.11
N VAL A 110 -16.13 -4.71 -5.41
CA VAL A 110 -15.27 -5.40 -4.44
C VAL A 110 -14.10 -4.49 -4.11
N VAL A 111 -13.77 -4.39 -2.83
CA VAL A 111 -12.62 -3.65 -2.35
C VAL A 111 -11.63 -4.66 -1.77
N HIS A 112 -10.43 -4.70 -2.33
CA HIS A 112 -9.34 -5.52 -1.83
C HIS A 112 -8.50 -4.73 -0.83
N TYR A 113 -8.08 -5.39 0.24
CA TYR A 113 -7.26 -4.85 1.32
C TYR A 113 -6.01 -5.72 1.49
N ASP A 114 -4.84 -5.29 1.03
CA ASP A 114 -3.57 -5.99 1.26
C ASP A 114 -3.04 -5.67 2.67
N LYS A 115 -2.69 -6.71 3.42
CA LYS A 115 -2.02 -6.59 4.73
C LYS A 115 -0.53 -6.42 4.53
N VAL A 116 0.02 -5.29 4.94
CA VAL A 116 1.46 -5.03 4.89
C VAL A 116 2.03 -4.93 6.30
N CYS A 117 2.95 -5.84 6.63
CA CYS A 117 3.61 -5.91 7.93
C CYS A 117 5.13 -5.79 7.79
N GLY A 118 5.84 -5.54 8.89
CA GLY A 118 7.31 -5.54 8.94
C GLY A 118 8.02 -4.36 8.26
N ARG A 119 7.25 -3.41 7.71
CA ARG A 119 7.75 -2.11 7.30
C ARG A 119 7.31 -1.11 8.35
N GLU A 120 8.17 -0.16 8.71
CA GLU A 120 7.69 1.02 9.44
C GLU A 120 6.52 1.59 8.60
N LYS A 121 5.34 1.68 9.22
CA LYS A 121 4.27 2.52 8.69
C LYS A 121 4.96 3.84 8.34
N PRO A 122 4.82 4.36 7.10
CA PRO A 122 5.33 5.70 6.81
C PRO A 122 4.86 6.57 7.96
N LYS A 123 5.79 7.13 8.75
CA LYS A 123 5.44 7.88 9.98
C LYS A 123 4.24 8.72 9.63
N ASP A 124 3.19 8.62 10.44
CA ASP A 124 1.98 9.44 10.31
C ASP A 124 2.47 10.90 10.30
N GLU A 125 2.81 11.39 9.11
CA GLU A 125 3.13 12.78 8.90
C GLU A 125 1.82 13.47 9.27
N GLU A 126 1.90 14.49 10.12
CA GLU A 126 0.72 15.21 10.56
C GLU A 126 0.00 15.73 9.31
N CYS A 127 -1.04 15.01 8.90
CA CYS A 127 -1.77 15.31 7.68
C CYS A 127 -2.85 16.32 8.04
N SER A 128 -3.00 17.33 7.20
CA SER A 128 -4.13 18.24 7.24
C SER A 128 -5.09 17.92 6.09
N TRP A 129 -6.28 18.52 6.16
CA TRP A 129 -7.31 18.38 5.15
C TRP A 129 -7.54 19.72 4.47
N MET A 130 -7.43 19.74 3.15
CA MET A 130 -7.80 20.89 2.33
C MET A 130 -9.17 20.64 1.72
N LEU A 131 -10.14 21.50 2.09
CA LEU A 131 -11.49 21.45 1.56
C LEU A 131 -11.59 22.15 0.20
N THR A 132 -12.18 21.46 -0.77
CA THR A 132 -12.64 22.02 -2.05
C THR A 132 -14.15 21.79 -2.17
N PRO A 133 -14.98 22.82 -1.97
CA PRO A 133 -16.44 22.65 -1.90
C PRO A 133 -17.05 22.42 -3.29
N ASN A 134 -18.20 21.73 -3.33
CA ASN A 134 -18.95 21.40 -4.56
C ASN A 134 -18.12 20.65 -5.62
N LYS A 135 -17.29 19.74 -5.13
CA LYS A 135 -16.34 18.96 -5.91
C LYS A 135 -16.32 17.52 -5.44
N HIS A 136 -15.98 16.61 -6.34
CA HIS A 136 -15.70 15.22 -6.00
C HIS A 136 -14.53 14.68 -6.82
N SER A 137 -13.85 13.68 -6.29
CA SER A 137 -12.84 12.93 -7.03
C SER A 137 -13.48 11.88 -7.94
N LEU A 138 -12.94 11.74 -9.15
CA LEU A 138 -13.34 10.66 -10.06
C LEU A 138 -12.77 9.32 -9.58
N GLY A 139 -13.59 8.27 -9.64
CA GLY A 139 -13.17 6.91 -9.25
C GLY A 139 -13.12 6.65 -7.74
N SER A 140 -13.61 7.57 -6.91
CA SER A 140 -13.75 7.32 -5.47
C SER A 140 -14.72 6.18 -5.17
N SER A 141 -14.48 5.48 -4.07
CA SER A 141 -15.32 4.36 -3.64
C SER A 141 -16.14 4.69 -2.42
N VAL A 142 -17.41 4.32 -2.50
CA VAL A 142 -18.36 4.49 -1.42
C VAL A 142 -17.97 3.65 -0.21
N MET A 143 -18.07 4.24 0.97
CA MET A 143 -17.99 3.58 2.27
C MET A 143 -19.38 3.60 2.91
N GLY A 144 -20.24 2.66 2.52
CA GLY A 144 -21.65 2.66 2.88
C GLY A 144 -21.93 2.56 4.38
N HIS A 145 -20.97 2.07 5.15
CA HIS A 145 -21.06 1.92 6.61
C HIS A 145 -20.65 3.18 7.40
N ILE A 146 -20.07 4.20 6.75
CA ILE A 146 -19.57 5.41 7.42
C ILE A 146 -20.58 6.55 7.28
N LEU A 147 -21.23 6.89 8.39
CA LEU A 147 -22.37 7.82 8.42
C LEU A 147 -22.04 9.21 8.97
N ASN A 148 -20.79 9.49 9.34
CA ASN A 148 -20.38 10.83 9.77
C ASN A 148 -18.99 11.21 9.20
N LYS A 149 -18.79 12.52 9.02
CA LYS A 149 -17.62 13.06 8.34
C LYS A 149 -16.33 12.73 9.06
N ARG A 150 -16.34 12.85 10.39
CA ARG A 150 -15.16 12.59 11.22
C ARG A 150 -14.65 11.17 11.02
N ASP A 151 -15.55 10.19 11.04
CA ASP A 151 -15.19 8.78 10.86
C ASP A 151 -14.72 8.50 9.42
N CYS A 152 -15.25 9.21 8.43
CA CYS A 152 -14.80 9.13 7.04
C CYS A 152 -13.36 9.63 6.86
N LEU A 153 -13.02 10.78 7.45
CA LEU A 153 -11.65 11.30 7.47
C LEU A 153 -10.72 10.38 8.26
N ALA A 154 -11.18 9.82 9.38
CA ALA A 154 -10.42 8.87 10.19
C ALA A 154 -10.12 7.57 9.42
N GLU A 155 -11.09 7.05 8.65
CA GLU A 155 -10.88 5.88 7.79
C GLU A 155 -9.86 6.17 6.69
N CYS A 156 -9.94 7.33 6.04
CA CYS A 156 -8.92 7.74 5.07
C CYS A 156 -7.52 7.93 5.73
N ASN A 157 -7.46 8.21 7.03
CA ASN A 157 -6.20 8.24 7.77
C ASN A 157 -5.66 6.84 8.08
N SER A 158 -6.52 5.84 8.25
CA SER A 158 -6.12 4.45 8.47
C SER A 158 -5.58 3.77 7.20
N ILE A 159 -5.98 4.28 6.04
CA ILE A 159 -5.58 3.78 4.71
C ILE A 159 -4.41 4.62 4.16
N TRP A 160 -3.23 4.00 4.01
CA TRP A 160 -2.03 4.74 3.61
C TRP A 160 -2.12 5.36 2.19
N ASN A 161 -2.89 4.75 1.29
CA ASN A 161 -3.06 5.24 -0.07
C ASN A 161 -4.35 6.03 -0.26
N CYS A 162 -5.02 6.44 0.82
CA CYS A 162 -6.15 7.33 0.71
C CYS A 162 -5.65 8.78 0.67
N TRP A 163 -5.95 9.44 -0.44
CA TRP A 163 -5.48 10.79 -0.75
C TRP A 163 -6.59 11.84 -0.66
N GLY A 164 -7.84 11.40 -0.59
CA GLY A 164 -8.95 12.31 -0.40
C GLY A 164 -10.24 11.63 0.01
N VAL A 165 -11.19 12.46 0.42
CA VAL A 165 -12.53 12.07 0.83
C VAL A 165 -13.53 12.93 0.08
N ASP A 166 -14.52 12.32 -0.55
CA ASP A 166 -15.72 13.03 -0.99
C ASP A 166 -16.81 12.84 0.08
N TRP A 167 -17.38 13.94 0.56
CA TRP A 167 -18.40 13.94 1.61
C TRP A 167 -19.69 14.58 1.11
N ASN A 168 -20.82 13.91 1.29
CA ASN A 168 -22.14 14.45 0.98
C ASN A 168 -23.06 14.31 2.20
N GLU A 169 -23.36 15.43 2.86
CA GLU A 169 -24.20 15.43 4.08
C GLU A 169 -25.65 15.00 3.81
N HIS A 170 -26.12 15.16 2.57
CA HIS A 170 -27.50 14.92 2.17
C HIS A 170 -27.74 13.53 1.56
N ASN A 171 -26.68 12.74 1.34
CA ASN A 171 -26.79 11.40 0.76
C ASN A 171 -26.83 10.34 1.89
N PRO A 172 -27.62 9.24 1.78
CA PRO A 172 -27.54 8.12 2.74
C PRO A 172 -26.15 7.46 2.76
N GLN A 173 -25.47 7.38 1.62
CA GLN A 173 -24.07 7.01 1.51
C GLN A 173 -23.27 8.31 1.58
N LYS A 174 -22.70 8.65 2.73
CA LYS A 174 -22.12 9.99 2.94
C LYS A 174 -20.64 10.11 2.57
N CYS A 175 -19.93 8.99 2.50
CA CYS A 175 -18.48 8.92 2.46
C CYS A 175 -18.00 8.18 1.21
N TRP A 176 -17.10 8.80 0.44
CA TRP A 176 -16.31 8.11 -0.57
C TRP A 176 -14.82 8.38 -0.36
N LEU A 177 -14.00 7.35 -0.54
CA LEU A 177 -12.55 7.46 -0.41
C LEU A 177 -11.88 7.47 -1.79
N ALA A 178 -10.96 8.41 -1.97
CA ALA A 178 -10.16 8.55 -3.16
C ALA A 178 -8.78 7.93 -2.92
N SER A 179 -8.42 6.90 -3.67
CA SER A 179 -7.14 6.19 -3.52
C SER A 179 -6.06 6.57 -4.55
N ASP A 180 -6.38 7.46 -5.50
CA ASP A 180 -5.41 7.96 -6.48
C ASP A 180 -4.89 9.33 -6.06
N TYR A 181 -3.59 9.54 -6.27
CA TYR A 181 -2.88 10.79 -5.99
C TYR A 181 -3.16 11.83 -7.08
N SER A 182 -3.37 11.41 -8.33
CA SER A 182 -3.89 12.28 -9.39
C SER A 182 -5.40 12.42 -9.19
N LEU A 183 -5.79 13.20 -8.18
CA LEU A 183 -7.19 13.51 -7.92
C LEU A 183 -7.71 14.33 -9.11
N ASP A 184 -8.32 13.66 -10.09
CA ASP A 184 -9.17 14.32 -11.07
C ASP A 184 -10.43 14.76 -10.33
N ILE A 185 -10.53 16.06 -10.04
CA ILE A 185 -11.63 16.62 -9.27
C ILE A 185 -12.62 17.31 -10.21
N SER A 186 -13.86 16.83 -10.23
CA SER A 186 -14.95 17.37 -11.05
C SER A 186 -15.95 18.18 -10.22
N ASN A 187 -16.71 19.06 -10.88
CA ASN A 187 -17.83 19.78 -10.27
C ASN A 187 -18.94 18.80 -9.86
N SER A 188 -19.35 18.84 -8.59
CA SER A 188 -20.53 18.14 -8.11
C SER A 188 -21.18 18.94 -6.99
N PRO A 189 -22.24 19.71 -7.28
CA PRO A 189 -22.98 20.46 -6.28
C PRO A 189 -23.43 19.57 -5.11
N GLY A 190 -23.22 20.04 -3.88
CA GLY A 190 -23.61 19.31 -2.66
C GLY A 190 -22.65 18.20 -2.22
N ILE A 191 -21.51 18.03 -2.90
CA ILE A 191 -20.42 17.15 -2.45
C ILE A 191 -19.19 18.02 -2.15
N ASP A 192 -18.57 17.78 -1.01
CA ASP A 192 -17.33 18.44 -0.61
C ASP A 192 -16.16 17.47 -0.73
N HIS A 193 -15.11 17.86 -1.47
CA HIS A 193 -13.88 17.09 -1.57
C HIS A 193 -12.86 17.57 -0.53
N TYR A 194 -12.30 16.65 0.24
CA TYR A 194 -11.25 16.89 1.23
C TYR A 194 -9.98 16.20 0.75
N THR A 195 -8.99 16.97 0.31
CA THR A 195 -7.67 16.44 -0.07
C THR A 195 -6.79 16.27 1.17
N LYS A 196 -6.19 15.09 1.33
CA LYS A 196 -5.25 14.78 2.40
C LYS A 196 -3.88 15.33 2.04
N ILE A 197 -3.40 16.30 2.82
CA ILE A 197 -2.08 16.92 2.63
C ILE A 197 -1.17 16.46 3.76
N CYS A 198 -0.19 15.62 3.44
CA CYS A 198 0.78 15.11 4.40
C CYS A 198 2.15 15.73 4.14
N GLY A 199 2.81 16.19 5.19
CA GLY A 199 4.16 16.75 5.10
C GLY A 199 4.73 17.12 6.47
N ALA A 200 6.01 16.81 6.68
CA ALA A 200 6.78 17.25 7.85
C ALA A 200 7.05 18.77 7.80
N GLY A 201 6.08 19.61 8.20
CA GLY A 201 6.32 21.06 8.24
C GLY A 201 5.13 21.98 8.50
N MET A 202 3.93 21.49 8.82
CA MET A 202 2.84 22.38 9.25
C MET A 202 2.99 22.82 10.71
N THR A 203 4.07 23.53 11.04
CA THR A 203 4.15 24.23 12.33
C THR A 203 3.50 25.60 12.22
N THR A 204 2.25 25.66 12.68
CA THR A 204 1.52 26.83 13.23
C THR A 204 1.24 28.04 12.33
N PRO A 205 0.12 28.76 12.57
CA PRO A 205 -0.18 30.01 11.86
C PRO A 205 0.94 31.05 12.03
N PRO A 206 1.19 31.90 11.03
CA PRO A 206 2.39 32.72 10.94
C PRO A 206 2.46 33.74 12.09
N THR A 207 3.40 33.53 13.01
CA THR A 207 3.92 34.62 13.86
C THR A 207 5.14 35.19 13.15
N THR A 208 5.16 36.52 13.00
CA THR A 208 5.98 37.35 12.11
C THR A 208 7.49 37.42 12.42
N THR A 209 8.15 36.28 12.66
CA THR A 209 9.60 36.26 12.88
C THR A 209 10.35 35.79 11.63
N PRO A 210 11.37 36.52 11.13
CA PRO A 210 12.10 36.12 9.94
C PRO A 210 13.08 34.99 10.30
N PHE A 211 12.61 33.75 10.17
CA PHE A 211 13.46 32.56 10.25
C PHE A 211 13.75 32.02 8.85
N GLY A 212 15.03 31.73 8.61
CA GLY A 212 15.54 31.18 7.36
C GLY A 212 14.76 29.94 6.92
N LEU A 213 14.16 30.06 5.74
CA LEU A 213 13.30 29.08 5.10
C LEU A 213 14.13 27.85 4.67
N PHE A 214 14.26 26.85 5.54
CA PHE A 214 14.70 25.51 5.11
C PHE A 214 13.53 24.78 4.46
N ILE A 215 13.21 25.12 3.20
CA ILE A 215 12.32 24.27 2.40
C ILE A 215 13.06 22.96 2.14
N ARG A 216 12.63 21.87 2.80
CA ARG A 216 13.04 20.53 2.39
C ARG A 216 12.50 20.30 0.98
N SER A 217 13.39 20.26 -0.01
CA SER A 217 13.05 19.99 -1.41
C SER A 217 12.45 18.58 -1.51
N MET A 218 11.13 18.52 -1.73
CA MET A 218 10.43 17.30 -2.13
C MET A 218 10.78 17.03 -3.59
N THR A 219 11.42 15.88 -3.85
CA THR A 219 11.65 15.43 -5.22
C THR A 219 10.48 14.56 -5.65
N THR A 220 9.73 15.00 -6.65
CA THR A 220 8.73 14.16 -7.32
C THR A 220 9.46 13.14 -8.19
N VAL A 221 9.31 11.86 -7.90
CA VAL A 221 9.78 10.78 -8.79
C VAL A 221 8.59 10.18 -9.49
N CYS A 222 8.56 10.38 -10.81
CA CYS A 222 7.57 9.80 -11.69
C CYS A 222 8.12 8.56 -12.39
N ARG A 223 7.27 7.55 -12.55
CA ARG A 223 7.62 6.31 -13.23
C ARG A 223 6.41 5.71 -13.93
N TRP A 224 6.66 5.11 -15.08
CA TRP A 224 5.65 4.36 -15.81
C TRP A 224 5.33 3.05 -15.08
N LYS A 225 4.05 2.82 -14.79
CA LYS A 225 3.54 1.54 -14.29
C LYS A 225 2.91 0.79 -15.46
N MET A 226 3.38 -0.43 -15.70
CA MET A 226 2.95 -1.28 -16.82
C MET A 226 1.92 -2.32 -16.37
N TYR A 227 0.92 -2.56 -17.21
CA TYR A 227 -0.11 -3.58 -17.08
C TYR A 227 -0.15 -4.41 -18.37
N SER A 228 0.18 -5.69 -18.26
CA SER A 228 0.24 -6.61 -19.41
C SER A 228 -1.15 -7.12 -19.78
N ASN A 229 -1.40 -7.29 -21.09
CA ASN A 229 -2.69 -7.69 -21.63
C ASN A 229 -3.82 -6.70 -21.31
N ASN A 230 -3.48 -5.41 -21.24
CA ASN A 230 -4.41 -4.32 -21.00
C ASN A 230 -4.33 -3.27 -22.10
N PHE A 231 -5.44 -2.56 -22.33
CA PHE A 231 -5.58 -1.51 -23.34
C PHE A 231 -6.54 -0.43 -22.87
N SER A 232 -6.33 0.81 -23.30
CA SER A 232 -7.26 1.91 -23.03
C SER A 232 -8.39 1.97 -24.06
N PRO A 233 -9.67 1.72 -23.72
CA PRO A 233 -10.76 1.63 -24.69
C PRO A 233 -10.94 2.89 -25.55
N ASN A 234 -10.61 4.05 -24.99
CA ASN A 234 -10.67 5.37 -25.61
C ASN A 234 -9.31 5.83 -26.18
N GLY A 235 -8.35 4.91 -26.35
CA GLY A 235 -7.06 5.23 -26.93
C GLY A 235 -7.20 5.78 -28.35
N VAL A 236 -6.47 6.84 -28.67
CA VAL A 236 -6.34 7.39 -30.02
C VAL A 236 -5.00 6.97 -30.60
N LEU A 237 -5.02 6.28 -31.75
CA LEU A 237 -3.80 5.87 -32.44
C LEU A 237 -2.95 7.10 -32.78
N LYS A 238 -1.66 7.02 -32.45
CA LYS A 238 -0.66 8.04 -32.76
C LYS A 238 0.38 7.44 -33.70
N PRO A 239 0.14 7.47 -35.02
CA PRO A 239 0.96 6.76 -35.98
C PRO A 239 2.39 7.31 -36.10
N ALA A 240 2.67 8.52 -35.58
CA ALA A 240 3.99 9.15 -35.56
C ALA A 240 4.99 8.46 -34.61
N TYR A 241 4.52 7.73 -33.59
CA TYR A 241 5.39 7.09 -32.59
C TYR A 241 5.55 5.61 -32.91
N LYS A 242 6.71 5.23 -33.46
CA LYS A 242 6.99 3.89 -34.02
C LYS A 242 7.75 2.97 -33.06
N ASN A 243 8.04 3.42 -31.86
CA ASN A 243 8.65 2.60 -30.82
C ASN A 243 8.15 3.03 -29.43
N LEU A 244 8.23 2.11 -28.47
CA LEU A 244 7.75 2.35 -27.11
C LEU A 244 8.35 3.61 -26.49
N LYS A 245 9.65 3.87 -26.66
CA LYS A 245 10.30 5.07 -26.10
C LYS A 245 9.67 6.35 -26.65
N SER A 246 9.56 6.48 -27.97
CA SER A 246 8.93 7.64 -28.62
C SER A 246 7.46 7.80 -28.21
N CYS A 247 6.75 6.70 -27.97
CA CYS A 247 5.37 6.71 -27.50
C CYS A 247 5.26 7.25 -26.07
N LEU A 248 6.17 6.83 -25.18
CA LEU A 248 6.24 7.32 -23.80
C LEU A 248 6.59 8.80 -23.77
N ASP A 249 7.65 9.20 -24.48
CA ASP A 249 8.13 10.58 -24.55
C ASP A 249 7.02 11.50 -25.12
N GLY A 250 6.41 11.10 -26.24
CA GLY A 250 5.33 11.87 -26.84
C GLY A 250 4.08 12.01 -25.95
N CYS A 251 3.83 11.04 -25.07
CA CYS A 251 2.75 11.15 -24.10
C CYS A 251 3.09 12.16 -23.00
N LEU A 252 4.33 12.16 -22.50
CA LEU A 252 4.78 13.16 -21.51
C LEU A 252 4.72 14.59 -22.05
N ASP A 253 5.00 14.76 -23.35
CA ASP A 253 4.93 16.06 -24.03
C ASP A 253 3.49 16.49 -24.38
N THR A 254 2.52 15.57 -24.28
CA THR A 254 1.12 15.83 -24.60
C THR A 254 0.30 16.04 -23.33
N GLN A 255 -0.10 17.28 -23.05
CA GLN A 255 -0.83 17.65 -21.83
C GLN A 255 -2.10 16.81 -21.57
N SER A 256 -2.77 16.33 -22.62
CA SER A 256 -3.98 15.51 -22.51
C SER A 256 -3.71 14.00 -22.40
N CYS A 257 -2.46 13.56 -22.43
CA CYS A 257 -2.13 12.14 -22.38
C CYS A 257 -1.93 11.67 -20.94
N PHE A 258 -2.86 10.85 -20.47
CA PHE A 258 -2.83 10.24 -19.13
C PHE A 258 -2.08 8.90 -19.11
N SER A 259 -2.16 8.15 -20.21
CA SER A 259 -1.57 6.82 -20.34
C SER A 259 -1.39 6.46 -21.81
N ILE A 260 -0.57 5.42 -22.04
CA ILE A 260 -0.41 4.83 -23.37
C ILE A 260 -0.86 3.38 -23.40
N SER A 261 -1.27 2.90 -24.57
CA SER A 261 -1.36 1.48 -24.86
C SER A 261 -0.45 1.15 -26.04
N TRP A 262 0.50 0.25 -25.82
CA TRP A 262 1.50 -0.15 -26.79
C TRP A 262 1.24 -1.58 -27.26
N SER A 263 1.20 -1.78 -28.58
CA SER A 263 1.15 -3.11 -29.20
C SER A 263 2.54 -3.49 -29.68
N GLU A 264 3.14 -4.53 -29.10
CA GLU A 264 4.44 -5.05 -29.58
C GLU A 264 4.33 -5.79 -30.90
N LYS A 265 3.11 -6.23 -31.28
CA LYS A 265 2.90 -6.96 -32.52
C LYS A 265 2.82 -6.02 -33.73
N SER A 266 2.24 -4.84 -33.55
CA SER A 266 1.99 -3.88 -34.63
C SER A 266 2.82 -2.60 -34.53
N ASP A 267 3.66 -2.46 -33.50
CA ASP A 267 4.41 -1.25 -33.18
C ASP A 267 3.52 0.00 -33.14
N GLU A 268 2.31 -0.16 -32.61
CA GLU A 268 1.31 0.89 -32.54
C GLU A 268 1.24 1.52 -31.15
N CYS A 269 1.29 2.85 -31.16
CA CYS A 269 1.15 3.69 -29.99
C CYS A 269 -0.25 4.30 -29.92
N TRP A 270 -0.94 4.13 -28.79
CA TRP A 270 -2.26 4.70 -28.56
C TRP A 270 -2.24 5.58 -27.32
N PHE A 271 -2.61 6.85 -27.44
CA PHE A 271 -2.70 7.78 -26.30
C PHE A 271 -4.10 7.77 -25.73
N SER A 272 -4.23 7.71 -24.41
CA SER A 272 -5.49 7.85 -23.72
C SER A 272 -5.58 9.17 -22.98
N THR A 273 -6.77 9.75 -23.02
CA THR A 273 -7.15 10.92 -22.22
C THR A 273 -7.96 10.53 -20.97
N SER A 274 -7.97 9.24 -20.61
CA SER A 274 -8.68 8.75 -19.42
C SER A 274 -7.89 7.68 -18.71
N GLU A 275 -8.23 7.44 -17.44
CA GLU A 275 -7.64 6.38 -16.64
C GLU A 275 -8.26 4.99 -16.91
N MET A 276 -9.27 4.92 -17.77
CA MET A 276 -9.95 3.65 -18.03
C MET A 276 -9.08 2.73 -18.88
N PHE A 277 -8.85 1.50 -18.41
CA PHE A 277 -8.30 0.43 -19.22
C PHE A 277 -9.15 -0.85 -19.11
N GLY A 278 -9.19 -1.62 -20.20
CA GLY A 278 -9.81 -2.92 -20.31
C GLY A 278 -8.78 -4.00 -20.58
N ALA A 279 -9.23 -5.26 -20.58
CA ALA A 279 -8.39 -6.39 -20.98
C ALA A 279 -8.30 -6.47 -22.51
N LYS A 280 -7.07 -6.60 -23.03
CA LYS A 280 -6.82 -6.84 -24.45
C LYS A 280 -5.47 -7.55 -24.60
N GLN A 281 -5.49 -8.79 -25.07
CA GLN A 281 -4.26 -9.57 -25.27
C GLN A 281 -3.33 -8.89 -26.27
N GLY A 282 -2.02 -8.99 -26.01
CA GLY A 282 -0.99 -8.45 -26.89
C GLY A 282 -0.74 -6.94 -26.74
N PHE A 283 -1.39 -6.28 -25.79
CA PHE A 283 -1.15 -4.88 -25.46
C PHE A 283 -0.49 -4.73 -24.07
N LYS A 284 0.38 -3.72 -23.97
CA LYS A 284 0.93 -3.21 -22.72
C LYS A 284 0.29 -1.84 -22.47
N HIS A 285 -0.44 -1.70 -21.37
CA HIS A 285 -0.95 -0.42 -20.92
C HIS A 285 0.05 0.20 -19.93
N LEU A 286 0.45 1.45 -20.14
CA LEU A 286 1.40 2.13 -19.26
C LEU A 286 0.79 3.45 -18.76
N LYS A 287 0.71 3.61 -17.43
CA LYS A 287 0.25 4.84 -16.76
C LYS A 287 1.45 5.54 -16.14
N TYR A 288 1.58 6.85 -16.32
CA TYR A 288 2.63 7.62 -15.68
C TYR A 288 2.21 7.97 -14.26
N VAL A 289 2.93 7.46 -13.26
CA VAL A 289 2.58 7.63 -11.85
C VAL A 289 3.69 8.41 -11.15
N CYS A 290 3.34 9.58 -10.64
CA CYS A 290 4.22 10.42 -9.84
C CYS A 290 4.06 10.12 -8.35
N LYS A 291 5.17 9.90 -7.66
CA LYS A 291 5.21 9.81 -6.20
C LYS A 291 6.16 10.88 -5.68
N LEU A 292 5.72 11.62 -4.67
CA LEU A 292 6.63 12.43 -3.87
C LEU A 292 7.54 11.50 -3.08
N ILE A 293 8.86 11.66 -3.23
CA ILE A 293 9.82 11.01 -2.36
C ILE A 293 10.60 12.07 -1.59
N LYS A 294 10.83 11.78 -0.32
CA LYS A 294 11.66 12.59 0.57
C LYS A 294 13.11 12.40 0.14
N SER A 295 13.78 13.48 -0.26
CA SER A 295 15.22 13.44 -0.49
C SER A 295 15.92 13.39 0.89
N GLU A 296 16.61 12.28 1.18
CA GLU A 296 17.50 12.21 2.34
C GLU A 296 18.79 12.94 1.98
N PHE A 297 18.86 14.23 2.31
CA PHE A 297 20.13 14.96 2.28
C PHE A 297 21.02 14.46 3.43
N ASN A 298 21.90 13.52 3.12
CA ASN A 298 23.02 13.17 3.99
C ASN A 298 24.05 14.31 3.96
N MET A 299 23.85 15.35 4.77
CA MET A 299 24.95 16.25 5.14
C MET A 299 25.91 15.46 6.01
N LYS A 300 26.93 14.84 5.41
CA LYS A 300 28.15 14.51 6.15
C LYS A 300 28.71 15.82 6.67
N ALA A 301 28.60 16.03 7.98
CA ALA A 301 29.25 17.11 8.69
C ALA A 301 30.77 16.96 8.50
N GLY A 302 31.33 17.70 7.55
CA GLY A 302 32.77 17.90 7.42
C GLY A 302 33.23 18.88 8.48
N LEU A 303 33.33 18.44 9.74
CA LEU A 303 34.20 19.08 10.72
C LEU A 303 35.63 18.65 10.38
N LYS A 304 36.34 19.47 9.61
CA LYS A 304 37.81 19.45 9.62
C LYS A 304 38.26 20.22 10.85
N SER A 305 38.95 19.51 11.73
CA SER A 305 39.81 20.02 12.81
C SER A 305 40.89 20.96 12.28
#